data_AF-R6JU43-F1
#
_entry.id   AF-R6JU43-F1
#
_cell.length_a   1.000
_cell.length_b   1.000
_cell.length_c   1.000
_cell.angle_alpha   90.00
_cell.angle_beta   90.00
_cell.angle_gamma   90.00
#
_symmetry.space_group_name_H-M   'P 1'
#
loop_
_entity.id
_entity.type
_entity.pdbx_description
1 polymer ?
#
loop_
_entity_poly.entity_id
_entity_poly.type
_entity_poly.pdbx_seq_one_letter_code
_entity_poly.pdbx_strand_id
1 'polypeptide(L)' 'MLIRCRFLKDGKPSGRDYTYCTSEEFKVGDVVQISSSAKGIVTEVDVPEEEVAAFADKVKSIAGRVKVVEQMVAGESEE' A
#
# COMPACT_ATOMS: atom_id res chain seq x y z
N MET A 1 -1.63 -1.58 -12.70
CA MET A 1 -0.70 -2.44 -11.94
C MET A 1 -1.47 -3.13 -10.82
N LEU A 2 -1.13 -4.37 -10.50
CA LEU A 2 -1.69 -5.12 -9.39
C LEU A 2 -0.63 -5.29 -8.30
N ILE A 3 -0.99 -4.95 -7.07
CA ILE A 3 -0.09 -5.08 -5.93
C ILE A 3 -0.77 -5.80 -4.78
N ARG A 4 0.00 -6.61 -4.06
CA ARG A 4 -0.44 -7.30 -2.84
C ARG A 4 -0.01 -6.49 -1.64
N CYS A 5 -0.99 -6.12 -0.84
CA CYS A 5 -0.77 -5.35 0.38
C CYS A 5 -1.32 -6.11 1.58
N ARG A 6 -0.59 -6.05 2.70
CA ARG A 6 -1.03 -6.60 3.97
C ARG A 6 -1.47 -5.49 4.90
N PHE A 7 -2.68 -5.61 5.45
CA PHE A 7 -3.17 -4.65 6.42
C PHE A 7 -2.35 -4.67 7.71
N LEU A 8 -2.12 -3.48 8.24
CA LEU A 8 -1.53 -3.28 9.55
C LEU A 8 -2.68 -3.08 10.54
N LYS A 9 -2.74 -3.93 11.57
CA LYS A 9 -3.67 -3.79 12.68
C LYS A 9 -2.83 -3.63 13.95
N ASP A 10 -2.99 -2.48 14.61
CA ASP A 10 -2.23 -2.14 15.83
C ASP A 10 -0.71 -2.03 15.59
N GLY A 11 -0.31 -1.49 14.44
CA GLY A 11 1.12 -1.33 14.09
C GLY A 11 1.86 -2.63 13.75
N LYS A 12 1.20 -3.79 13.84
CA LYS A 12 1.75 -5.08 13.39
C LYS A 12 1.07 -5.51 12.09
N PRO A 13 1.82 -6.07 11.12
CA PRO A 13 1.23 -6.64 9.91
C PRO A 13 0.42 -7.85 10.33
N SER A 14 -0.91 -7.69 10.42
CA SER A 14 -1.80 -8.69 11.00
C SER A 14 -3.07 -8.70 10.18
N GLY A 15 -3.27 -9.80 9.46
CA GLY A 15 -4.30 -9.92 8.45
C GLY A 15 -3.84 -10.75 7.25
N ARG A 16 -4.71 -10.78 6.24
CA ARG A 16 -4.42 -11.37 4.94
C ARG A 16 -3.76 -10.36 4.02
N ASP A 17 -2.96 -10.86 3.10
CA ASP A 17 -2.60 -10.14 1.88
C ASP A 17 -3.86 -10.00 1.01
N TYR A 18 -4.02 -8.81 0.46
CA TYR A 18 -5.10 -8.49 -0.46
C TYR A 18 -4.49 -7.82 -1.69
N THR A 19 -4.96 -8.25 -2.86
CA THR A 19 -4.56 -7.62 -4.11
C THR A 19 -5.45 -6.42 -4.38
N TYR A 20 -4.80 -5.29 -4.68
CA TYR A 20 -5.44 -4.07 -5.11
C TYR A 20 -4.92 -3.64 -6.47
N CYS A 21 -5.78 -3.00 -7.26
CA CYS A 21 -5.38 -2.36 -8.49
C CYS A 21 -4.98 -0.92 -8.22
N THR A 22 -3.97 -0.47 -8.94
CA THR A 22 -3.51 0.91 -8.84
C THR A 22 -2.89 1.37 -10.16
N SER A 23 -2.99 2.67 -10.40
CA SER A 23 -2.38 3.35 -11.54
C SER A 23 -0.99 3.90 -11.22
N GLU A 24 -0.58 3.89 -9.95
CA GLU A 24 0.76 4.30 -9.53
C GLU A 24 1.70 3.09 -9.40
N GLU A 25 3.01 3.32 -9.57
CA GLU A 25 4.04 2.33 -9.25
C GLU A 25 4.31 2.29 -7.74
N PHE A 26 4.23 1.08 -7.18
CA PHE A 26 4.60 0.81 -5.79
C PHE A 26 5.80 -0.11 -5.72
N LYS A 27 6.42 -0.15 -4.55
CA LYS A 27 7.52 -1.06 -4.22
C LYS A 27 7.15 -1.87 -2.99
N VAL A 28 7.70 -3.07 -2.89
CA VAL A 28 7.62 -3.88 -1.66
C VAL A 28 8.19 -3.06 -0.50
N GLY A 29 7.42 -2.95 0.58
CA GLY A 29 7.72 -2.13 1.75
C GLY A 29 7.06 -0.75 1.76
N ASP A 30 6.46 -0.28 0.66
CA ASP A 30 5.75 1.01 0.63
C ASP A 30 4.43 0.92 1.43
N VAL A 31 4.06 2.00 2.13
CA VAL A 31 2.83 2.04 2.92
C VAL A 31 1.73 2.67 2.08
N VAL A 32 0.63 1.94 1.93
CA VAL A 32 -0.53 2.37 1.15
C VAL A 32 -1.73 2.63 2.03
N GLN A 33 -2.55 3.59 1.63
CA GLN A 33 -3.83 3.88 2.25
C GLN A 33 -4.91 3.10 1.51
N ILE A 34 -5.35 2.01 2.13
CA ILE A 34 -6.36 1.13 1.54
C ILE A 34 -7.76 1.71 1.77
N SER A 35 -7.97 2.38 2.92
CA SER A 35 -9.21 3.08 3.24
C SER A 35 -8.91 4.27 4.16
N SER A 36 -9.90 5.13 4.42
CA SER A 36 -9.76 6.34 5.24
C SER A 36 -9.10 6.05 6.60
N SER A 37 -9.46 4.93 7.24
CA SER A 37 -8.91 4.49 8.54
C SER A 37 -7.94 3.32 8.47
N ALA A 38 -7.65 2.78 7.28
CA ALA A 38 -6.91 1.54 7.13
C ALA A 38 -5.67 1.71 6.26
N LYS A 39 -4.52 1.35 6.84
CA LYS A 39 -3.21 1.35 6.17
C LYS A 39 -2.75 -0.08 5.95
N GLY A 40 -2.02 -0.29 4.87
CA GLY A 40 -1.35 -1.54 4.58
C GLY A 40 0.07 -1.29 4.11
N ILE A 41 0.87 -2.35 4.15
CA ILE A 41 2.20 -2.36 3.56
C ILE A 41 2.18 -3.24 2.32
N VAL A 42 2.78 -2.76 1.24
CA VAL A 42 2.94 -3.54 0.01
C VAL A 42 3.91 -4.67 0.31
N THR A 43 3.44 -5.91 0.21
CA THR A 43 4.27 -7.09 0.41
C THR A 43 4.77 -7.64 -0.91
N GLU A 44 4.05 -7.40 -2.00
CA GLU A 44 4.39 -7.89 -3.33
C GLU A 44 3.83 -6.95 -4.40
N VAL A 45 4.58 -6.79 -5.48
CA VAL A 45 4.26 -5.93 -6.62
C VAL A 45 4.30 -6.79 -7.87
N ASP A 46 3.54 -6.42 -8.90
CA ASP A 46 3.48 -7.17 -10.15
C ASP A 46 2.84 -8.56 -9.97
N VAL A 47 1.69 -8.59 -9.30
CA VAL A 47 0.96 -9.84 -9.08
C VAL A 47 0.34 -10.29 -10.41
N PRO A 48 0.57 -11.54 -10.86
CA PRO A 48 0.01 -12.02 -12.12
C PRO A 48 -1.52 -12.07 -12.05
N GLU A 49 -2.14 -11.66 -13.15
CA GLU A 49 -3.59 -11.67 -13.30
C GLU A 49 -4.22 -13.05 -13.12
N GLU A 50 -3.47 -14.14 -13.34
CA GLU A 50 -3.96 -15.52 -13.17
C GLU A 50 -4.34 -15.85 -11.71
N GLU A 51 -3.53 -15.45 -10.73
CA GLU A 51 -3.85 -15.66 -9.31
C GLU A 51 -5.00 -14.78 -8.83
N VAL A 52 -5.08 -13.56 -9.38
CA VAL A 52 -6.15 -12.63 -9.00
C VAL A 52 -7.39 -12.79 -9.85
N ALA A 53 -7.37 -13.56 -10.94
CA ALA A 53 -8.51 -13.78 -11.82
C ALA A 53 -9.72 -14.33 -11.04
N ALA A 54 -9.45 -15.23 -10.09
CA ALA A 54 -10.46 -15.77 -9.18
C ALA A 54 -11.16 -14.70 -8.30
N PHE A 55 -10.52 -13.55 -8.13
CA PHE A 55 -11.00 -12.45 -7.29
C PHE A 55 -10.98 -11.09 -8.00
N ALA A 56 -10.78 -11.05 -9.32
CA ALA A 56 -10.54 -9.83 -10.09
C ALA A 56 -11.75 -8.88 -10.01
N ASP A 57 -12.95 -9.45 -10.03
CA ASP A 57 -14.22 -8.77 -9.79
C ASP A 57 -14.34 -8.12 -8.40
N LYS A 58 -13.53 -8.57 -7.43
CA LYS A 58 -13.49 -8.07 -6.06
C LYS A 58 -12.26 -7.21 -5.77
N VAL A 59 -11.32 -7.12 -6.71
CA VAL A 59 -10.12 -6.27 -6.59
C VAL A 59 -10.59 -4.82 -6.58
N LYS A 60 -10.25 -4.11 -5.51
CA LYS A 60 -10.54 -2.69 -5.36
C LYS A 60 -9.34 -1.84 -5.74
N SER A 61 -9.61 -0.58 -6.04
CA SER A 61 -8.59 0.44 -6.20
C SER A 61 -8.05 0.88 -4.84
N ILE A 62 -6.74 1.12 -4.76
CA ILE A 62 -6.13 1.76 -3.58
C ILE A 62 -6.64 3.20 -3.47
N ALA A 63 -7.02 3.64 -2.27
CA ALA A 63 -7.54 4.99 -2.04
C ALA A 63 -6.45 6.07 -2.21
N GLY A 64 -5.20 5.73 -1.86
CA GLY A 64 -4.04 6.55 -2.17
C GLY A 64 -2.74 5.96 -1.64
N ARG A 65 -1.62 6.49 -2.12
CA ARG A 65 -0.30 6.20 -1.56
C ARG A 65 -0.08 7.02 -0.29
N VAL A 66 0.28 6.37 0.82
CA VAL A 66 0.85 7.10 1.96
C VAL A 66 2.30 7.36 1.59
N LYS A 67 2.53 8.41 0.79
CA LYS A 67 3.87 8.99 0.75
C LYS A 67 4.12 9.41 2.19
N VAL A 68 5.03 8.72 2.86
CA VAL A 68 5.75 9.31 3.98
C VAL A 68 6.48 10.48 3.33
N VAL A 69 5.78 11.60 3.18
CA VAL A 69 6.44 12.86 2.94
C VAL A 69 7.36 12.98 4.13
N GLU A 70 8.63 12.91 3.82
CA GLU A 70 9.77 13.32 4.61
C GLU A 70 9.54 14.77 5.06
N GLN A 71 8.58 14.98 5.95
CA GLN A 71 8.28 16.24 6.60
C GLN A 71 8.74 16.11 8.05
N MET A 72 10.06 16.00 8.16
CA MET A 72 10.99 16.13 9.29
C MET A 72 12.28 15.62 8.64
N VAL A 73 13.15 16.44 8.02
CA VAL A 73 14.01 17.43 8.65
C VAL A 73 14.52 18.41 7.58
N ALA A 74 14.22 19.69 7.75
CA ALA A 74 15.20 20.74 7.48
C ALA A 74 15.04 21.76 8.61
N GLY A 75 15.52 21.35 9.80
CA GLY A 75 16.07 22.33 10.71
C GLY A 75 17.44 22.70 10.17
N GLU A 76 17.54 23.90 9.58
CA GLU A 76 18.73 24.75 9.68
C GLU A 76 18.19 26.03 10.36
N SER A 77 18.45 26.25 11.64
CA SER A 77 19.70 26.76 12.23
C SER A 77 19.95 28.23 11.88
N GLU A 78 19.81 29.06 12.93
CA GLU A 78 20.60 30.26 13.24
C GLU A 78 20.38 31.55 12.41
N GLU A 79 19.71 32.53 13.03
CA GLU A 79 20.20 33.92 13.17
C GLU A 79 19.79 34.48 14.53
#